data_AF-A0A363RUW9-F1
#
_entry.id   AF-A0A363RUW9-F1
#
_cell.length_a   1.000
_cell.length_b   1.000
_cell.length_c   1.000
_cell.angle_alpha   90.00
_cell.angle_beta   90.00
_cell.angle_gamma   90.00
#
_symmetry.space_group_name_H-M   'P 1'
#
loop_
_entity.id
_entity.type
_entity.pdbx_description
1 polymer ?
#
loop_
_entity_poly.entity_id
_entity_poly.type
_entity_poly.pdbx_seq_one_letter_code
_entity_poly.pdbx_strand_id
1 'polypeptide(L)'
;MAGLSSLQVRIQVTYSSFVVETYQAIGEQSSKSLRARPLPGQGVDTGMKVECSSKMRDSQPAGTLFHIHAKITDREGGPDFLYTSFRWPYEVVSAEQAKKIIASSRQGILTKIGD
;
A
#
# COMPACT_ATOMS: atom_id res chain seq x y z
N MET A 1 -21.38 12.58 -36.73
CA MET A 1 -20.63 11.30 -36.67
C MET A 1 -19.83 11.31 -35.38
N ALA A 2 -20.24 10.49 -34.41
CA ALA A 2 -19.63 10.41 -33.08
C ALA A 2 -18.25 9.74 -33.14
N GLY A 3 -17.31 10.24 -32.35
CA GLY A 3 -15.96 9.70 -32.25
C GLY A 3 -15.28 10.11 -30.95
N LEU A 4 -15.96 9.96 -29.81
CA LEU A 4 -15.31 9.92 -28.51
C LEU A 4 -14.58 8.57 -28.42
N SER A 5 -13.28 8.53 -28.66
CA SER A 5 -12.50 7.29 -28.50
C SER A 5 -11.20 7.56 -27.76
N SER A 6 -11.12 6.90 -26.60
CA SER A 6 -9.92 6.56 -25.86
C SER A 6 -9.17 7.72 -25.19
N LEU A 7 -9.67 8.12 -24.01
CA LEU A 7 -8.76 8.55 -22.94
C LEU A 7 -7.80 7.39 -22.68
N GLN A 8 -6.61 7.43 -23.28
CA GLN A 8 -5.50 6.58 -22.89
C GLN A 8 -5.13 6.96 -21.46
N VAL A 9 -5.70 6.29 -20.46
CA VAL A 9 -5.26 6.39 -19.07
C VAL A 9 -3.83 5.86 -19.05
N ARG A 10 -2.87 6.77 -19.22
CA ARG A 10 -1.47 6.48 -18.89
C ARG A 10 -1.45 6.24 -17.39
N ILE A 11 -1.49 4.98 -16.97
CA ILE A 11 -1.29 4.59 -15.59
C ILE A 11 0.17 4.94 -15.28
N GLN A 12 0.41 6.18 -14.85
CA GLN A 12 1.70 6.53 -14.28
C GLN A 12 1.84 5.69 -13.03
N VAL A 13 2.78 4.76 -13.08
CA VAL A 13 3.12 3.89 -11.95
C VAL A 13 3.71 4.79 -10.87
N THR A 14 2.85 5.29 -9.99
CA THR A 14 3.20 6.28 -9.00
C THR A 14 3.44 5.53 -7.69
N TYR A 15 4.68 5.62 -7.18
CA TYR A 15 4.98 5.12 -5.85
C TYR A 15 4.44 6.12 -4.83
N SER A 16 3.64 5.62 -3.90
CA SER A 16 3.10 6.39 -2.79
C SER A 16 3.55 5.79 -1.46
N SER A 17 3.54 6.61 -0.42
CA SER A 17 3.76 6.16 0.94
C SER A 17 2.50 5.47 1.46
N PHE A 18 2.66 4.25 1.96
CA PHE A 18 1.62 3.47 2.60
C PHE A 18 2.08 2.99 3.97
N VAL A 19 1.15 2.90 4.91
CA VAL A 19 1.33 2.23 6.19
C VAL A 19 0.64 0.87 6.12
N VAL A 20 1.41 -0.18 6.35
CA VAL A 20 0.91 -1.56 6.34
C VAL A 20 1.09 -2.20 7.70
N GLU A 21 0.14 -3.04 8.08
CA GLU A 21 0.18 -3.85 9.29
C GLU A 21 0.50 -5.30 8.94
N THR A 22 1.41 -5.94 9.66
CA THR A 22 1.60 -7.38 9.57
C THR A 22 0.56 -8.12 10.38
N TYR A 23 0.01 -9.22 9.86
CA TYR A 23 -0.94 -10.06 10.59
C TYR A 23 -0.65 -11.54 10.37
N GLN A 24 -0.94 -12.35 11.39
CA GLN A 24 -0.90 -13.80 11.26
C GLN A 24 -2.16 -14.27 10.53
N ALA A 25 -1.99 -14.80 9.33
CA ALA A 25 -3.01 -15.59 8.65
C ALA A 25 -3.11 -16.94 9.36
N ILE A 26 -3.99 -17.04 10.36
CA ILE A 26 -4.29 -18.28 11.07
C ILE A 26 -5.18 -19.13 10.15
N GLY A 27 -4.68 -20.27 9.66
CA GLY A 27 -5.47 -21.24 8.89
C GLY A 27 -5.21 -21.31 7.37
N GLU A 28 -4.28 -20.53 6.81
CA GLU A 28 -3.86 -20.68 5.40
C GLU A 28 -2.78 -21.78 5.24
N GLN A 29 -2.89 -22.62 4.19
CA GLN A 29 -1.93 -23.69 3.82
C GLN A 29 -0.59 -23.14 3.26
N SER A 30 -0.11 -22.01 3.73
CA SER A 30 1.19 -21.46 3.33
C SER A 30 2.18 -21.58 4.47
N SER A 31 3.41 -22.03 4.17
CA SER A 31 4.53 -22.15 5.13
C SER A 31 4.95 -20.82 5.77
N LYS A 32 4.33 -19.71 5.38
CA LYS A 32 4.55 -18.36 5.92
C LYS A 32 3.23 -17.82 6.42
N SER A 33 3.05 -17.85 7.74
CA SER A 33 1.84 -17.36 8.41
C SER A 33 1.74 -15.84 8.41
N LEU A 34 2.83 -15.12 8.15
CA LEU A 34 2.87 -13.67 8.27
C LEU A 34 2.57 -12.97 6.95
N ARG A 35 1.46 -12.25 6.91
CA ARG A 35 0.98 -11.44 5.79
C ARG A 35 1.04 -9.95 6.17
N ALA A 36 0.86 -9.07 5.19
CA ALA A 36 0.74 -7.64 5.42
C ALA A 36 -0.51 -7.11 4.71
N ARG A 37 -1.16 -6.12 5.33
CA ARG A 37 -2.36 -5.44 4.81
C ARG A 37 -2.23 -3.91 4.99
N PRO A 38 -2.79 -3.08 4.10
CA PRO A 38 -2.79 -1.64 4.31
C PRO A 38 -3.77 -1.25 5.42
N LEU A 39 -3.43 -0.20 6.18
CA LEU A 39 -4.36 0.43 7.12
C LEU A 39 -5.49 1.18 6.40
N PRO A 40 -6.69 1.27 7.00
CA PRO A 40 -7.80 2.04 6.45
C PRO A 40 -7.48 3.53 6.33
N GLY A 41 -8.13 4.20 5.38
CA GLY A 41 -8.00 5.65 5.17
C GLY A 41 -6.90 6.07 4.18
N GLN A 42 -6.26 5.12 3.51
CA GLN A 42 -5.17 5.36 2.55
C GLN A 42 -5.60 5.32 1.07
N GLY A 43 -6.91 5.19 0.80
CA GLY A 43 -7.44 5.11 -0.57
C GLY A 43 -7.29 3.73 -1.22
N VAL A 44 -6.92 2.70 -0.45
CA VAL A 44 -6.87 1.29 -0.87
C VAL A 44 -7.70 0.43 0.07
N ASP A 45 -8.19 -0.71 -0.43
CA ASP A 45 -8.94 -1.67 0.36
C ASP A 45 -8.06 -2.34 1.43
N THR A 46 -8.57 -2.48 2.65
CA THR A 46 -7.82 -3.10 3.77
C THR A 46 -7.58 -4.60 3.59
N GLY A 47 -8.35 -5.26 2.71
CA GLY A 47 -8.13 -6.63 2.29
C GLY A 47 -7.20 -6.77 1.09
N MET A 48 -6.71 -5.65 0.52
CA MET A 48 -5.78 -5.67 -0.60
C MET A 48 -4.48 -6.38 -0.22
N LYS A 49 -4.01 -7.28 -1.10
CA LYS A 49 -2.77 -8.02 -0.88
C LYS A 49 -1.58 -7.07 -0.98
N VAL A 50 -0.63 -7.21 -0.05
CA VAL A 50 0.64 -6.48 -0.09
C VAL A 50 1.77 -7.45 -0.40
N GLU A 51 2.35 -7.31 -1.59
CA GLU A 51 3.58 -7.99 -1.97
C GLU A 51 4.78 -7.21 -1.43
N CYS A 52 5.32 -7.69 -0.31
CA CYS A 52 6.51 -7.16 0.34
C CYS A 52 7.57 -8.26 0.54
N SER A 53 8.80 -7.85 0.81
CA SER A 53 9.90 -8.78 1.11
C SER A 53 9.58 -9.64 2.32
N SER A 54 9.89 -10.94 2.25
CA SER A 54 9.72 -11.84 3.42
C SER A 54 10.59 -11.37 4.58
N LYS A 55 11.81 -10.92 4.30
CA LYS A 55 12.75 -10.40 5.32
C LYS A 55 12.12 -9.27 6.13
N MET A 56 11.36 -8.37 5.51
CA MET A 56 10.68 -7.27 6.21
C MET A 56 9.61 -7.80 7.17
N ARG A 57 8.78 -8.74 6.72
CA ARG A 57 7.74 -9.36 7.56
C ARG A 57 8.36 -10.14 8.71
N ASP A 58 9.35 -10.98 8.42
CA ASP A 58 10.03 -11.82 9.41
C ASP A 58 10.93 -11.01 10.39
N SER A 59 11.16 -9.72 10.14
CA SER A 59 12.01 -8.88 11.02
C SER A 59 11.30 -8.42 12.30
N GLN A 60 9.97 -8.47 12.37
CA GLN A 60 9.18 -7.98 13.50
C GLN A 60 7.99 -8.91 13.78
N PRO A 61 7.43 -8.90 15.00
CA PRO A 61 6.24 -9.69 15.29
C PRO A 61 5.01 -9.22 14.49
N ALA A 62 4.00 -10.09 14.40
CA ALA A 62 2.70 -9.71 13.87
C ALA A 62 2.06 -8.58 14.69
N GLY A 63 1.30 -7.71 14.03
CA GLY A 63 0.72 -6.50 14.58
C GLY A 63 1.62 -5.26 14.45
N THR A 64 2.80 -5.40 13.83
CA THR A 64 3.72 -4.28 13.63
C THR A 64 3.28 -3.43 12.43
N LEU A 65 3.34 -2.12 12.60
CA LEU A 65 3.04 -1.16 11.53
C LEU A 65 4.33 -0.71 10.85
N PHE A 66 4.30 -0.70 9.52
CA PHE A 66 5.42 -0.32 8.69
C PHE A 66 5.02 0.77 7.72
N HIS A 67 5.81 1.83 7.70
CA HIS A 67 5.78 2.82 6.63
C HIS A 67 6.65 2.33 5.47
N ILE A 68 6.02 2.17 4.30
CA ILE A 68 6.65 1.65 3.08
C ILE A 68 6.34 2.53 1.88
N HIS A 69 7.23 2.49 0.89
CA HIS A 69 6.94 2.98 -0.44
C HIS A 69 6.43 1.84 -1.31
N ALA A 70 5.20 1.97 -1.79
CA ALA A 70 4.56 0.96 -2.63
C ALA A 70 3.79 1.61 -3.78
N LYS A 71 3.54 0.82 -4.83
CA LYS A 71 2.67 1.18 -5.94
C LYS A 71 1.47 0.24 -5.97
N ILE A 72 0.34 0.75 -6.43
CA ILE A 72 -0.80 -0.11 -6.82
C ILE A 72 -0.48 -0.65 -8.21
N THR A 73 -0.60 -1.96 -8.38
CA THR A 73 -0.38 -2.65 -9.64
C THR A 73 -1.31 -3.85 -9.72
N ASP A 74 -1.69 -4.23 -10.93
CA ASP A 74 -2.40 -5.47 -11.20
C ASP A 74 -1.47 -6.49 -11.87
N ARG A 75 -1.93 -7.74 -11.98
CA ARG A 75 -1.30 -8.78 -12.82
C ARG A 75 -2.20 -9.00 -14.02
N GLU A 76 -2.00 -8.22 -15.09
CA GLU A 76 -2.64 -8.38 -16.41
C GLU A 76 -4.12 -8.81 -16.33
N GLY A 77 -4.93 -8.06 -15.56
CA GLY A 77 -6.37 -8.35 -15.38
C GLY A 77 -6.73 -9.12 -14.11
N GLY A 78 -5.78 -9.38 -13.23
CA GLY A 78 -6.01 -9.85 -11.86
C GLY A 78 -6.43 -8.74 -10.89
N PRO A 79 -6.72 -9.06 -9.61
CA PRO A 79 -7.02 -8.07 -8.60
C PRO A 79 -5.81 -7.17 -8.31
N ASP A 80 -6.08 -5.88 -8.06
CA ASP A 80 -5.08 -4.90 -7.65
C ASP A 80 -4.37 -5.33 -6.36
N PHE A 81 -3.06 -5.11 -6.32
CA PHE A 81 -2.23 -5.34 -5.14
C PHE A 81 -1.20 -4.23 -4.95
N LEU A 82 -0.76 -4.07 -3.70
CA LEU A 82 0.34 -3.18 -3.38
C LEU A 82 1.66 -3.92 -3.57
N TYR A 83 2.53 -3.36 -4.40
CA TYR A 83 3.88 -3.87 -4.62
C TYR A 83 4.91 -2.93 -4.00
N THR A 84 5.76 -3.45 -3.11
CA THR A 84 6.95 -2.77 -2.62
C THR A 84 8.19 -3.59 -2.94
N SER A 85 9.18 -2.94 -3.58
CA SER A 85 10.45 -3.61 -3.88
C SER A 85 11.30 -3.73 -2.62
N PHE A 86 11.97 -4.87 -2.46
CA PHE A 86 12.83 -5.19 -1.32
C PHE A 86 14.01 -4.22 -1.12
N ARG A 87 14.32 -3.40 -2.11
CA ARG A 87 15.39 -2.37 -2.05
C ARG A 87 14.93 -1.08 -1.39
N TRP A 88 13.62 -0.87 -1.25
CA TRP A 88 13.11 0.34 -0.61
C TRP A 88 13.29 0.24 0.90
N PRO A 89 13.70 1.35 1.55
CA PRO A 89 13.70 1.43 2.99
C PRO A 89 12.27 1.30 3.52
N TYR A 90 12.16 0.73 4.71
CA TYR A 90 10.93 0.67 5.48
C TYR A 90 11.22 1.13 6.89
N GLU A 91 10.23 1.75 7.53
CA GLU A 91 10.33 2.23 8.90
C GLU A 91 9.24 1.60 9.74
N VAL A 92 9.59 1.12 10.93
CA VAL A 92 8.60 0.68 11.92
C VAL A 92 8.04 1.93 12.59
N VAL A 93 6.72 2.07 12.55
CA VAL A 93 6.02 3.24 13.08
C VAL A 93 5.04 2.83 14.17
N SER A 94 4.79 3.71 15.13
CA SER A 94 3.73 3.51 16.11
C SER A 94 2.35 3.77 15.50
N ALA A 95 1.29 3.30 16.15
CA ALA A 95 -0.09 3.57 15.73
C ALA A 95 -0.40 5.08 15.63
N GLU A 96 0.22 5.91 16.47
CA GLU A 96 0.08 7.37 16.41
C GLU A 96 0.79 7.97 15.21
N GLN A 97 2.02 7.51 14.93
CA GLN A 97 2.78 7.93 13.75
C GLN A 97 2.07 7.51 12.46
N ALA A 98 1.55 6.28 12.41
CA ALA A 98 0.77 5.77 11.30
C ALA A 98 -0.43 6.68 10.98
N LYS A 99 -1.22 7.05 11.99
CA LYS A 99 -2.35 7.98 11.82
C LYS A 99 -1.91 9.34 11.29
N LYS A 100 -0.78 9.88 11.78
CA LYS A 100 -0.22 11.15 11.29
C LYS A 100 0.20 11.05 9.83
N ILE A 101 0.87 9.97 9.42
CA ILE A 101 1.28 9.74 8.03
C ILE A 101 0.05 9.67 7.12
N ILE A 102 -0.94 8.86 7.49
CA ILE A 102 -2.19 8.70 6.71
C ILE A 102 -2.93 10.04 6.58
N ALA A 103 -3.01 10.82 7.67
CA ALA A 103 -3.64 12.14 7.66
C ALA A 103 -2.88 13.13 6.75
N SER A 104 -1.54 13.14 6.80
CA SER A 104 -0.69 14.01 5.98
C SER A 104 -0.73 13.63 4.49
N SER A 105 -0.71 12.34 4.15
CA SER A 105 -0.78 11.87 2.76
C SER A 105 -2.09 12.26 2.06
N ARG A 106 -3.16 12.48 2.82
CA ARG A 106 -4.46 12.97 2.30
C ARG A 106 -4.46 14.45 1.94
N GLN A 107 -3.52 15.25 2.47
CA GLN A 107 -3.49 16.70 2.27
C GLN A 107 -2.81 17.14 0.96
N GLY A 108 -2.22 16.21 0.19
CA GLY A 108 -1.55 16.52 -1.08
C GLY A 108 -2.48 16.80 -2.29
N ILE A 109 -3.80 16.68 -2.14
CA ILE A 109 -4.78 16.88 -3.24
C ILE A 109 -5.61 18.18 -3.11
N LEU A 110 -5.51 18.96 -2.03
CA LEU A 110 -6.41 20.10 -1.77
C LEU A 110 -5.76 21.48 -1.55
N THR A 111 -4.48 21.68 -1.85
CA THR A 111 -3.84 23.01 -1.70
C THR A 111 -3.32 23.58 -3.01
N LYS A 112 -4.23 23.82 -3.96
CA LYS A 112 -4.15 24.98 -4.88
C LYS A 112 -5.54 25.52 -5.18
N ILE A 113 -6.04 26.37 -4.27
CA ILE A 113 -7.04 27.38 -4.60
C ILE A 113 -6.50 28.70 -4.05
N GLY A 114 -6.21 29.64 -4.95
CA GLY A 114 -6.09 31.08 -4.66
C GLY A 114 -4.69 31.59 -4.38
N ASP A 115 -4.06 32.19 -5.39
CA ASP A 115 -3.70 33.62 -5.43
C ASP A 115 -3.73 34.09 -6.89
#